data_AF-X5QH87-F1
#
_entry.id   AF-X5QH87-F1
#
_cell.length_a   1.000
_cell.length_b   1.000
_cell.length_c   1.000
_cell.angle_alpha   90.00
_cell.angle_beta   90.00
_cell.angle_gamma   90.00
#
_symmetry.space_group_name_H-M   'P 1'
#
loop_
_entity.id
_entity.type
_entity.pdbx_description
1 polymer ?
#
loop_
_entity_poly.entity_id
_entity_poly.type
_entity_poly.pdbx_seq_one_letter_code
_entity_poly.pdbx_strand_id
1 'polypeptide(L)'
;MTPNTYSPKDSSAWKTFTMASFAVAATMMAGGIYFMEASFAAKGFYAMAAIMLVHTSITITKTLRDSEEASRFINRLEDAKTEKLLMEVSRSNEV
;
A
#
# COMPACT_ATOMS: atom_id res chain seq x y z
N MET A 1 -0.20 -19.81 -20.49
CA MET A 1 -0.53 -19.40 -19.11
C MET A 1 -1.26 -18.06 -19.19
N THR A 2 -2.46 -17.94 -18.64
CA THR A 2 -3.21 -16.66 -18.65
C THR A 2 -2.68 -15.76 -17.53
N PRO A 3 -2.18 -14.55 -17.83
CA PRO A 3 -1.74 -13.64 -16.79
C PRO A 3 -2.95 -13.21 -15.96
N ASN A 4 -3.00 -13.65 -14.70
CA ASN A 4 -4.03 -13.23 -13.76
C ASN A 4 -3.86 -11.73 -13.48
N THR A 5 -4.62 -10.91 -14.19
CA THR A 5 -4.68 -9.47 -14.03
C THR A 5 -5.66 -9.14 -12.91
N TYR A 6 -5.22 -9.33 -11.66
CA TYR A 6 -5.95 -8.82 -10.51
C TYR A 6 -5.90 -7.28 -10.55
N SER A 7 -7.01 -6.67 -10.94
CA SER A 7 -7.23 -5.22 -10.84
C SER A 7 -8.10 -5.00 -9.60
N PRO A 8 -7.54 -4.49 -8.49
CA PRO A 8 -8.34 -4.10 -7.33
C PRO A 8 -9.26 -2.96 -7.78
N LYS A 9 -10.53 -3.27 -8.02
CA LYS A 9 -11.57 -2.28 -8.35
C LYS A 9 -12.36 -1.98 -7.09
N ASP A 10 -11.75 -1.20 -6.19
CA ASP A 10 -12.50 -0.61 -5.09
C ASP A 10 -13.48 0.42 -5.66
N SER A 11 -14.76 0.32 -5.26
CA SER A 11 -15.77 1.31 -5.62
C SER A 11 -15.34 2.71 -5.16
N SER A 12 -15.68 3.74 -5.95
CA SER A 12 -15.42 5.13 -5.57
C SER A 12 -16.00 5.48 -4.20
N ALA A 13 -17.17 4.94 -3.87
CA ALA A 13 -17.82 5.15 -2.57
C ALA A 13 -16.99 4.59 -1.40
N TRP A 14 -16.38 3.41 -1.59
CA TRP A 14 -15.57 2.75 -0.57
C TRP A 14 -14.29 3.54 -0.25
N LYS A 15 -13.65 4.10 -1.28
CA LYS A 15 -12.47 4.97 -1.13
C LYS A 15 -12.81 6.21 -0.31
N THR A 16 -13.89 6.91 -0.67
CA THR A 16 -14.35 8.10 0.06
C THR A 16 -14.73 7.77 1.50
N PHE A 17 -15.45 6.67 1.73
CA PHE A 17 -15.82 6.22 3.08
C PHE A 17 -14.61 5.94 3.96
N THR A 18 -13.60 5.27 3.43
CA THR A 18 -12.37 4.97 4.17
C THR A 18 -11.60 6.24 4.54
N MET A 19 -11.48 7.19 3.61
CA MET A 19 -10.85 8.50 3.87
C MET A 19 -11.62 9.32 4.90
N ALA A 20 -12.95 9.33 4.82
CA ALA A 20 -13.80 10.01 5.80
C ALA A 20 -13.69 9.36 7.19
N SER A 21 -13.70 8.03 7.27
CA SER A 21 -13.56 7.28 8.53
C SER A 21 -12.22 7.57 9.21
N PHE A 22 -11.13 7.63 8.43
CA PHE A 22 -9.83 8.02 8.95
C PHE A 22 -9.82 9.47 9.47
N ALA A 23 -10.43 10.41 8.75
CA ALA A 23 -10.54 11.80 9.20
C ALA A 23 -11.31 11.90 10.52
N VAL A 24 -12.45 11.20 10.64
CA VAL A 24 -13.22 11.14 11.89
C VAL A 24 -12.38 10.56 13.03
N ALA A 25 -11.71 9.42 12.82
CA ALA A 25 -10.84 8.82 13.83
C ALA A 25 -9.69 9.74 14.29
N ALA A 26 -9.05 10.43 13.34
CA ALA A 26 -7.98 11.39 13.63
C ALA A 26 -8.50 12.58 14.45
N THR A 27 -9.68 13.12 14.11
CA THR A 27 -10.31 14.21 14.89
C THR A 27 -10.72 13.77 16.29
N MET A 28 -11.23 12.55 16.44
CA MET A 28 -11.55 11.98 17.76
C MET A 28 -10.31 11.85 18.63
N MET A 29 -9.18 11.37 18.06
CA MET A 29 -7.91 11.27 18.80
C MET A 29 -7.38 12.65 19.22
N ALA A 30 -7.37 13.61 18.28
CA ALA A 30 -6.94 14.98 18.57
C ALA A 30 -7.83 15.65 19.64
N GLY A 31 -9.15 15.47 19.53
CA GLY A 31 -10.11 15.92 20.53
C GLY A 31 -9.88 15.28 21.90
N GLY A 32 -9.62 13.97 21.93
CA GLY A 32 -9.29 13.25 23.16
C GLY A 32 -8.05 13.80 23.86
N ILE A 33 -6.98 14.08 23.10
CA ILE A 33 -5.76 14.71 23.65
C ILE A 33 -6.06 16.13 24.16
N TYR A 34 -6.89 16.88 23.44
CA TYR A 34 -7.24 18.26 23.83
C TYR A 34 -8.02 18.30 25.15
N PHE A 35 -9.08 17.51 25.27
CA PHE A 35 -9.96 17.46 26.45
C PHE A 35 -9.38 16.71 27.65
N MET A 36 -8.32 15.93 27.47
CA MET A 36 -7.67 15.22 28.58
C MET A 36 -7.13 16.21 29.62
N GLU A 37 -7.43 15.97 30.90
CA GLU A 37 -6.83 16.69 32.03
C GLU A 37 -5.43 16.12 32.31
N ALA A 38 -4.43 16.60 31.59
CA ALA A 38 -3.04 16.19 31.72
C ALA A 38 -2.10 17.38 31.55
N SER A 39 -0.85 17.23 32.00
CA SER A 39 0.19 18.24 31.79
C SER A 39 0.47 18.45 30.30
N PHE A 40 0.98 19.64 29.93
CA PHE A 40 1.33 19.94 28.54
C PHE A 40 2.34 18.94 27.97
N ALA A 41 3.31 18.51 28.79
CA ALA A 41 4.29 17.50 28.39
C ALA A 41 3.63 16.14 28.08
N ALA A 42 2.67 15.70 28.90
CA ALA A 42 1.94 14.46 28.66
C ALA A 42 1.08 14.53 27.38
N LYS A 43 0.37 15.65 27.15
CA LYS A 43 -0.38 15.87 25.91
C LYS A 43 0.54 15.84 24.68
N GLY A 44 1.71 16.46 24.77
CA GLY A 44 2.73 16.42 23.72
C GLY A 44 3.22 15.00 23.44
N PHE A 45 3.48 14.20 24.48
CA PHE A 45 3.88 12.80 24.32
C PHE A 45 2.82 11.98 23.57
N TYR A 46 1.55 12.09 23.97
CA TYR A 46 0.46 11.39 23.27
C TYR A 46 0.28 11.85 21.82
N ALA A 47 0.41 13.16 21.55
CA ALA A 47 0.34 13.68 20.19
C ALA A 47 1.47 13.14 19.31
N MET A 48 2.72 13.16 19.81
CA MET A 48 3.87 12.60 19.09
C MET A 48 3.69 11.10 18.82
N ALA A 49 3.28 10.33 19.85
CA ALA A 49 3.04 8.90 19.72
C ALA A 49 1.95 8.59 18.68
N ALA A 50 0.82 9.32 18.71
CA ALA A 50 -0.27 9.15 17.76
C ALA A 50 0.16 9.42 16.32
N ILE A 51 0.86 10.54 16.08
CA ILE A 51 1.34 10.91 14.74
C ILE A 51 2.34 9.88 14.23
N MET A 52 3.30 9.47 15.06
CA MET A 52 4.32 8.49 14.66
C MET A 52 3.71 7.13 14.35
N LEU A 53 2.75 6.66 15.16
CA LEU A 53 2.06 5.40 14.94
C LEU A 53 1.28 5.40 13.62
N VAL A 54 0.53 6.47 13.34
CA VAL A 54 -0.23 6.61 12.08
C VAL A 54 0.71 6.68 10.88
N HIS A 55 1.77 7.49 10.97
CA HIS A 55 2.77 7.61 9.91
C HIS A 55 3.39 6.25 9.57
N THR A 56 3.88 5.52 10.57
CA THR A 56 4.55 4.23 10.33
C THR A 56 3.60 3.16 9.82
N SER A 57 2.35 3.14 10.30
CA SER A 57 1.32 2.21 9.80
C SER A 57 1.02 2.41 8.31
N ILE A 58 0.90 3.66 7.88
CA ILE A 58 0.70 4.00 6.46
C ILE A 58 1.93 3.63 5.64
N THR A 59 3.13 3.92 6.14
CA THR A 59 4.39 3.61 5.46
C THR A 59 4.55 2.09 5.29
N ILE A 60 4.30 1.29 6.32
CA ILE A 60 4.32 -0.19 6.22
C ILE A 60 3.34 -0.67 5.16
N THR A 61 2.10 -0.16 5.17
CA THR A 61 1.08 -0.55 4.20
C THR A 61 1.52 -0.24 2.76
N LYS A 62 2.14 0.93 2.54
CA LYS A 62 2.71 1.30 1.24
C LYS A 62 3.86 0.37 0.85
N THR A 63 4.84 0.17 1.73
CA THR A 63 5.99 -0.70 1.47
C THR A 63 5.57 -2.13 1.09
N LEU A 64 4.55 -2.68 1.77
CA LEU A 64 4.02 -4.01 1.45
C LEU A 64 3.35 -4.03 0.06
N ARG A 65 2.52 -3.04 -0.26
CA ARG A 65 1.88 -2.92 -1.58
C ARG A 65 2.91 -2.75 -2.70
N ASP A 66 3.86 -1.85 -2.51
CA ASP A 66 4.93 -1.58 -3.47
C ASP A 66 5.78 -2.85 -3.71
N SER A 67 6.05 -3.63 -2.66
CA SER A 67 6.74 -4.92 -2.79
C SER A 67 5.93 -5.95 -3.59
N GLU A 68 4.63 -6.06 -3.33
CA GLU A 68 3.76 -6.96 -4.08
C GLU A 68 3.68 -6.57 -5.57
N GLU A 69 3.53 -5.28 -5.86
CA GLU A 69 3.48 -4.76 -7.22
C GLU A 69 4.82 -4.98 -7.96
N ALA A 70 5.95 -4.77 -7.29
CA ALA A 70 7.28 -5.04 -7.84
C ALA A 70 7.47 -6.52 -8.20
N SER A 71 7.10 -7.44 -7.30
CA SER A 71 7.18 -8.89 -7.58
C SER A 71 6.31 -9.30 -8.76
N ARG A 72 5.09 -8.76 -8.87
CA ARG A 72 4.20 -9.03 -10.03
C ARG A 72 4.79 -8.51 -11.34
N PHE A 73 5.46 -7.36 -11.31
CA PHE A 73 6.11 -6.79 -12.49
C PHE A 73 7.29 -7.65 -12.96
N ILE A 74 8.12 -8.13 -12.01
CA ILE A 74 9.25 -9.02 -12.31
C ILE A 74 8.78 -10.31 -12.96
N ASN A 75 7.77 -10.98 -12.41
CA ASN A 75 7.25 -12.23 -12.98
C ASN A 75 6.75 -12.04 -14.43
N ARG A 76 6.06 -10.93 -14.73
CA ARG A 76 5.62 -10.62 -16.10
C ARG A 76 6.79 -10.39 -17.06
N LEU A 77 7.88 -9.79 -16.58
CA LEU A 77 9.08 -9.58 -17.38
C LEU A 77 9.82 -10.90 -17.64
N GLU A 78 9.90 -11.78 -16.65
CA GLU A 78 10.49 -13.11 -16.78
C GLU A 78 9.71 -13.98 -17.77
N ASP A 79 8.38 -13.96 -17.71
CA ASP A 79 7.51 -14.65 -18.67
C ASP A 79 7.78 -14.16 -20.10
N ALA A 80 7.83 -12.84 -20.32
CA ALA A 80 8.06 -12.26 -21.63
C ALA A 80 9.47 -12.55 -22.17
N LYS A 81 10.50 -12.54 -21.31
CA LYS A 81 11.88 -12.91 -21.68
C LYS A 81 11.97 -14.39 -22.02
N THR A 82 11.32 -15.25 -21.23
CA THR A 82 11.26 -16.69 -21.47
C THR A 82 10.59 -16.98 -22.80
N GLU A 83 9.47 -16.32 -23.10
CA GLU A 83 8.79 -16.43 -24.40
C GLU A 83 9.70 -16.01 -25.57
N LYS A 84 10.43 -14.90 -25.44
CA LYS A 84 11.39 -14.45 -26.46
C LYS A 84 12.51 -15.45 -26.71
N LEU A 85 13.13 -15.98 -25.65
CA LEU A 85 14.20 -16.97 -25.76
C LEU A 85 13.71 -18.26 -26.44
N LEU A 86 12.52 -18.73 -26.08
CA LEU A 86 11.90 -19.90 -26.73
C LEU A 86 11.67 -19.66 -28.23
N MET A 87 11.21 -18.47 -28.62
CA MET A 87 11.03 -18.11 -30.03
C MET A 87 12.35 -18.05 -30.81
N GLU A 88 13.41 -17.52 -30.21
CA GLU A 88 14.74 -17.45 -30.84
C GLU A 88 15.34 -18.84 -31.05
N VAL A 89 15.27 -19.72 -30.04
CA VAL A 89 15.73 -21.12 -30.14
C VAL A 89 14.95 -21.89 -31.20
N SER A 90 13.62 -21.75 -31.23
CA SER A 90 12.77 -22.38 -32.26
C SER A 90 13.16 -21.92 -33.66
N ARG A 91 13.37 -20.62 -33.86
CA ARG A 91 13.77 -20.05 -35.16
C ARG A 91 15.12 -20.57 -35.61
N SER A 92 16.09 -20.73 -34.70
CA SER A 92 17.42 -21.24 -35.03
C SER A 92 17.43 -22.72 -35.42
N ASN A 93 16.41 -23.49 -35.05
CA ASN A 93 16.31 -24.92 -35.37
C ASN A 93 15.57 -25.18 -36.70
N GLU A 94 15.00 -24.15 -37.32
CA GLU A 94 14.32 -24.22 -38.62
C GLU A 94 15.21 -23.75 -39.80
N VAL A 95 16.42 -23.26 -39.52
CA VAL A 95 17.49 -22.95 -40.51
C VAL A 95 18.58 -24.00 -40.49
#